data_AF-A0A4S2RG07-F1
#
_entry.id   AF-A0A4S2RG07-F1
#
_cell.length_a   1.000
_cell.length_b   1.000
_cell.length_c   1.000
_cell.angle_alpha   90.00
_cell.angle_beta   90.00
_cell.angle_gamma   90.00
#
_symmetry.space_group_name_H-M   'P 1'
#
loop_
_entity.id
_entity.type
_entity.pdbx_description
1 polymer ?
#
loop_
_entity_poly.entity_id
_entity_poly.type
_entity_poly.pdbx_seq_one_letter_code
_entity_poly.pdbx_strand_id
1 'polypeptide(L)'
;MATGRTHRPATRSRGIPEATVARLPLYLRALTALSERSVPTVSSEELAAAAGVNSAKLRKDFSYLGSYGTRGVGYDVEYLVYQISRELGLTQDWPVVIVGIGNLGAALANYGGFSARGFRVAALIDADPAMAGKPVAGMPVQHTDDLEKIISENGVSIGVIATPAGAAQQVSERLIAAGVTSILNFAPTVLSVPDGVDVRKVDLSIELQILAFHEQRKAGEEAAANATPSSSASAVSGGIAEAAAGSGAAPAAAVEPPAGRPAAVARKSGPEGDVPAVMPA
;
A
#
# COMPACT_ATOMS: atom_id res chain seq x y z
N MET A 1 -6.58 56.32 19.80
CA MET A 1 -6.32 55.06 20.53
C MET A 1 -7.65 54.52 21.04
N ALA A 2 -8.11 53.40 20.50
CA ALA A 2 -9.21 52.61 21.05
C ALA A 2 -8.96 51.15 20.66
N THR A 3 -8.80 50.30 21.68
CA THR A 3 -8.40 48.90 21.59
C THR A 3 -9.61 48.03 21.19
N GLY A 4 -9.60 47.47 19.98
CA GLY A 4 -10.56 46.46 19.55
C GLY A 4 -10.05 45.05 19.85
N ARG A 5 -10.47 44.47 20.98
CA ARG A 5 -10.27 43.05 21.29
C ARG A 5 -11.39 42.22 20.65
N THR A 6 -10.98 41.35 19.72
CA THR A 6 -11.50 39.99 19.46
C THR A 6 -12.97 39.78 19.10
N HIS A 7 -13.17 39.24 17.90
CA HIS A 7 -13.93 38.00 17.77
C HIS A 7 -13.11 36.99 16.96
N ARG A 8 -12.39 36.10 17.66
CA ARG A 8 -11.74 34.95 17.04
C ARG A 8 -12.77 33.82 17.05
N PRO A 9 -13.24 33.32 15.90
CA PRO A 9 -14.17 32.19 15.90
C PRO A 9 -13.46 30.98 16.53
N ALA A 10 -14.12 30.43 17.55
CA ALA A 10 -13.67 29.28 18.29
C ALA A 10 -14.18 27.99 17.62
N THR A 11 -13.40 27.44 16.69
CA THR A 11 -13.46 26.01 16.33
C THR A 11 -12.07 25.53 15.91
N ARG A 12 -11.19 25.31 16.89
CA ARG A 12 -10.12 24.32 16.69
C ARG A 12 -10.72 22.98 17.12
N SER A 13 -11.32 22.26 16.18
CA SER A 13 -11.40 20.81 16.30
C SER A 13 -9.98 20.33 16.56
N ARG A 14 -9.77 19.49 17.58
CA ARG A 14 -8.55 18.69 17.64
C ARG A 14 -8.67 17.72 16.47
N GLY A 15 -8.16 18.11 15.30
CA GLY A 15 -8.18 17.27 14.11
C GLY A 15 -7.60 15.90 14.42
N ILE A 16 -8.19 14.87 13.83
CA ILE A 16 -7.69 13.50 13.96
C ILE A 16 -6.25 13.49 13.43
N PRO A 17 -5.28 12.95 14.20
CA PRO A 17 -3.91 12.86 13.72
C PRO A 17 -3.83 12.08 12.40
N GLU A 18 -2.99 12.52 11.46
CA GLU A 18 -2.80 11.86 10.17
C GLU A 18 -2.44 10.37 10.33
N ALA A 19 -1.60 10.05 11.32
CA ALA A 19 -1.25 8.67 11.65
C ALA A 19 -2.47 7.83 12.06
N THR A 20 -3.48 8.44 12.68
CA THR A 20 -4.76 7.78 13.01
C THR A 20 -5.60 7.60 11.75
N VAL A 21 -5.71 8.63 10.90
CA VAL A 21 -6.40 8.54 9.59
C VAL A 21 -5.84 7.40 8.74
N ALA A 22 -4.51 7.23 8.71
CA ALA A 22 -3.86 6.13 8.00
C ALA A 22 -4.21 4.73 8.55
N ARG A 23 -4.64 4.62 9.82
CA ARG A 23 -5.02 3.35 10.46
C ARG A 23 -6.52 3.07 10.43
N LEU A 24 -7.38 4.09 10.33
CA LEU A 24 -8.83 3.93 10.28
C LEU A 24 -9.30 2.92 9.22
N PRO A 25 -8.74 2.86 8.00
CA PRO A 25 -9.11 1.85 7.01
C PRO A 25 -8.85 0.40 7.46
N LEU A 26 -7.83 0.17 8.30
CA LEU A 26 -7.53 -1.16 8.85
C LEU A 26 -8.60 -1.58 9.86
N TYR A 27 -9.04 -0.65 10.71
CA TYR A 27 -10.13 -0.87 11.66
C TYR A 27 -11.44 -1.14 10.93
N LEU A 28 -11.75 -0.32 9.91
CA LEU A 28 -12.94 -0.51 9.09
C LEU A 28 -12.96 -1.89 8.44
N ARG A 29 -11.83 -2.35 7.87
CA ARG A 29 -11.72 -3.69 7.29
C ARG A 29 -12.03 -4.80 8.31
N ALA A 30 -11.47 -4.71 9.51
CA ALA A 30 -11.72 -5.70 10.56
C ALA A 30 -13.18 -5.68 11.04
N LEU A 31 -13.76 -4.49 11.19
CA LEU A 31 -15.16 -4.31 11.59
C LEU A 31 -16.14 -4.80 10.52
N THR A 32 -15.89 -4.53 9.24
CA THR A 32 -16.71 -5.07 8.14
C THR A 32 -16.74 -6.59 8.17
N ALA A 33 -15.59 -7.25 8.37
CA ALA A 33 -15.54 -8.71 8.49
C ALA A 33 -16.26 -9.25 9.75
N LEU A 34 -16.35 -8.47 10.83
CA LEU A 34 -17.16 -8.82 12.01
C LEU A 34 -18.66 -8.63 11.73
N SER A 35 -19.02 -7.56 11.05
CA SER A 35 -20.39 -7.24 10.64
C SER A 35 -20.97 -8.28 9.68
N GLU A 36 -20.18 -8.73 8.68
CA GLU A 36 -20.56 -9.82 7.77
C GLU A 36 -20.84 -11.16 8.48
N ARG A 37 -20.26 -11.35 9.68
CA ARG A 37 -20.51 -12.52 10.54
C ARG A 37 -21.60 -12.26 11.58
N SER A 38 -22.29 -11.13 11.48
CA SER A 38 -23.34 -10.69 12.41
C SER A 38 -22.87 -10.64 13.88
N VAL A 39 -21.60 -10.28 14.10
CA VAL A 39 -21.08 -10.05 15.46
C VAL A 39 -21.55 -8.67 15.92
N PRO A 40 -22.38 -8.57 16.99
CA PRO A 40 -22.97 -7.30 17.40
C PRO A 40 -21.97 -6.39 18.11
N THR A 41 -21.10 -6.98 18.95
CA THR A 41 -20.15 -6.25 19.78
C THR A 41 -18.76 -6.88 19.74
N VAL A 42 -17.72 -6.05 19.81
CA VAL A 42 -16.32 -6.51 19.83
C VAL A 42 -15.52 -5.79 20.91
N SER A 43 -14.63 -6.50 21.60
CA SER A 43 -13.71 -5.87 22.56
C SER A 43 -12.58 -5.11 21.85
N SER A 44 -11.94 -4.17 22.57
CA SER A 44 -10.76 -3.47 22.04
C SER A 44 -9.57 -4.38 21.76
N GLU A 45 -9.49 -5.53 22.44
CA GLU A 45 -8.37 -6.46 22.30
C GLU A 45 -8.56 -7.33 21.06
N GLU A 46 -9.76 -7.89 20.88
CA GLU A 46 -10.12 -8.66 19.68
C GLU A 46 -10.03 -7.81 18.42
N LEU A 47 -10.57 -6.58 18.47
CA LEU A 47 -10.52 -5.69 17.30
C LEU A 47 -9.09 -5.26 16.98
N ALA A 48 -8.27 -4.99 17.99
CA ALA A 48 -6.88 -4.63 17.79
C ALA A 48 -6.08 -5.79 17.19
N ALA A 49 -6.31 -7.02 17.66
CA ALA A 49 -5.71 -8.22 17.10
C ALA A 49 -6.13 -8.41 15.63
N ALA A 50 -7.42 -8.29 15.32
CA ALA A 50 -7.94 -8.41 13.96
C ALA A 50 -7.39 -7.32 13.01
N ALA A 51 -7.14 -6.12 13.52
CA ALA A 51 -6.57 -5.01 12.75
C ALA A 51 -5.02 -5.01 12.73
N GLY A 52 -4.36 -5.89 13.47
CA GLY A 52 -2.90 -5.96 13.55
C GLY A 52 -2.27 -4.77 14.30
N VAL A 53 -2.95 -4.20 15.30
CA VAL A 53 -2.45 -3.07 16.10
C VAL A 53 -2.44 -3.38 17.59
N ASN A 54 -1.80 -2.52 18.38
CA ASN A 54 -1.88 -2.57 19.84
C ASN A 54 -3.23 -2.01 20.34
N SER A 55 -3.88 -2.68 21.30
CA SER A 55 -5.17 -2.25 21.85
C SER A 55 -5.16 -0.87 22.50
N ALA A 56 -4.05 -0.46 23.14
CA ALA A 56 -3.89 0.89 23.68
C ALA A 56 -3.86 1.95 22.57
N LYS A 57 -3.23 1.66 21.42
CA LYS A 57 -3.24 2.55 20.25
C LYS A 57 -4.66 2.65 19.68
N LEU A 58 -5.37 1.53 19.53
CA LEU A 58 -6.75 1.52 19.05
C LEU A 58 -7.67 2.36 19.93
N ARG A 59 -7.62 2.18 21.25
CA ARG A 59 -8.43 2.97 22.20
C ARG A 59 -8.12 4.47 22.10
N LYS A 60 -6.84 4.82 21.90
CA LYS A 60 -6.41 6.21 21.68
C LYS A 60 -6.91 6.76 20.34
N ASP A 61 -6.91 5.96 19.28
CA ASP A 61 -7.39 6.36 17.97
C ASP A 61 -8.89 6.62 17.99
N PHE A 62 -9.65 5.72 18.61
CA PHE A 62 -11.09 5.86 18.72
C PHE A 62 -11.51 7.01 19.62
N SER A 63 -10.70 7.40 20.62
CA SER A 63 -11.02 8.56 21.45
C SER A 63 -10.99 9.89 20.69
N TYR A 64 -10.34 9.96 19.52
CA TYR A 64 -10.43 11.12 18.62
C TYR A 64 -11.74 11.13 17.82
N LEU A 65 -12.31 9.95 17.54
CA LEU A 65 -13.58 9.83 16.82
C LEU A 65 -14.78 10.09 17.74
N GLY A 66 -14.66 9.74 19.02
CA GLY A 66 -15.72 9.88 20.03
C GLY A 66 -15.68 8.77 21.08
N SER A 67 -16.67 8.76 21.98
CA SER A 67 -16.83 7.69 22.98
C SER A 67 -17.77 6.61 22.45
N TYR A 68 -17.22 5.61 21.76
CA TYR A 68 -18.01 4.57 21.07
C TYR A 68 -17.94 3.19 21.73
N GLY A 69 -17.33 3.10 22.91
CA GLY A 69 -17.24 1.86 23.67
C GLY A 69 -17.86 2.02 25.05
N THR A 70 -18.56 0.99 25.49
CA THR A 70 -19.05 0.90 26.87
C THR A 70 -18.11 -0.02 27.66
N ARG A 71 -17.63 0.46 28.81
CA ARG A 71 -16.76 -0.34 29.69
C ARG A 71 -17.48 -1.64 30.05
N GLY A 72 -16.82 -2.77 29.80
CA GLY A 72 -17.36 -4.12 30.07
C GLY A 72 -18.27 -4.70 28.97
N VAL A 73 -18.63 -3.92 27.93
CA VAL A 73 -19.46 -4.40 26.80
C VAL A 73 -18.66 -4.40 25.49
N GLY A 74 -17.75 -3.45 25.32
CA GLY A 74 -16.99 -3.30 24.07
C GLY A 74 -17.61 -2.27 23.14
N TYR A 75 -17.37 -2.43 21.85
CA TYR A 75 -17.85 -1.55 20.80
C TYR A 75 -18.97 -2.20 20.01
N ASP A 76 -20.01 -1.43 19.70
CA ASP A 76 -21.02 -1.83 18.72
C ASP A 76 -20.40 -1.84 17.32
N VAL A 77 -20.46 -2.99 16.65
CA VAL A 77 -19.77 -3.20 15.39
C VAL A 77 -20.39 -2.39 14.26
N GLU A 78 -21.71 -2.44 14.08
CA GLU A 78 -22.40 -1.73 12.99
C GLU A 78 -22.28 -0.22 13.16
N TYR A 79 -22.44 0.26 14.39
CA TYR A 79 -22.30 1.67 14.69
C TYR A 79 -20.87 2.17 14.44
N LEU A 80 -19.85 1.41 14.82
CA LEU A 80 -18.46 1.78 14.51
C LEU A 80 -18.15 1.74 13.01
N VAL A 81 -18.67 0.76 12.27
CA VAL A 81 -18.55 0.73 10.80
C VAL A 81 -19.08 2.03 10.21
N TYR A 82 -20.29 2.45 10.62
CA TYR A 82 -20.88 3.70 10.17
C TYR A 82 -20.04 4.93 10.54
N GLN A 83 -19.62 5.07 11.81
CA GLN A 83 -18.85 6.24 12.26
C GLN A 83 -17.50 6.35 11.55
N ILE A 84 -16.75 5.25 11.41
CA ILE A 84 -15.46 5.26 10.72
C ILE A 84 -15.65 5.54 9.23
N SER A 85 -16.69 4.97 8.60
CA SER A 85 -16.98 5.23 7.18
C SER A 85 -17.31 6.69 6.95
N ARG A 86 -18.11 7.30 7.83
CA ARG A 86 -18.44 8.73 7.79
C ARG A 86 -17.19 9.60 7.95
N GLU A 87 -16.33 9.29 8.92
CA GLU A 87 -15.11 10.07 9.16
C GLU A 87 -14.10 9.97 8.01
N LEU A 88 -14.02 8.81 7.36
CA LEU A 88 -13.22 8.61 6.16
C LEU A 88 -13.88 9.17 4.88
N GLY A 89 -15.06 9.76 4.97
CA GLY A 89 -15.80 10.26 3.81
C GLY A 89 -16.32 9.18 2.87
N LEU A 90 -16.41 7.92 3.31
CA LEU A 90 -16.84 6.78 2.49
C LEU A 90 -18.37 6.62 2.44
N THR A 91 -19.13 7.59 2.95
CA THR A 91 -20.59 7.65 2.84
C THR A 91 -21.08 8.25 1.52
N GLN A 92 -20.15 8.64 0.66
CA GLN A 92 -20.40 9.15 -0.69
C GLN A 92 -19.52 8.40 -1.69
N ASP A 93 -19.92 8.42 -2.96
CA ASP A 93 -19.10 7.87 -4.04
C ASP A 93 -18.02 8.87 -4.45
N TRP A 94 -16.79 8.39 -4.54
CA TRP A 94 -15.63 9.09 -5.05
C TRP A 94 -15.34 8.60 -6.47
N PRO A 95 -15.58 9.42 -7.52
CA PRO A 95 -15.25 9.04 -8.89
C PRO A 95 -13.74 9.01 -9.09
N VAL A 96 -13.24 7.87 -9.56
CA VAL A 96 -11.82 7.59 -9.75
C VAL A 96 -11.51 7.44 -11.24
N VAL A 97 -10.44 8.07 -11.71
CA VAL A 97 -9.86 7.80 -13.04
C VAL A 97 -8.61 6.95 -12.88
N ILE A 98 -8.46 5.92 -13.71
CA ILE A 98 -7.23 5.10 -13.76
C ILE A 98 -6.50 5.43 -15.06
N VAL A 99 -5.26 5.90 -14.95
CA VAL A 99 -4.40 6.25 -16.08
C VAL A 99 -3.27 5.23 -16.22
N GLY A 100 -3.16 4.63 -17.40
CA GLY A 100 -2.26 3.51 -17.71
C GLY A 100 -2.96 2.16 -17.50
N ILE A 101 -3.53 1.60 -18.56
CA ILE A 101 -4.27 0.33 -18.57
C ILE A 101 -3.37 -0.80 -19.10
N GLY A 102 -2.16 -0.88 -18.53
CA GLY A 102 -1.33 -2.08 -18.61
C GLY A 102 -1.82 -3.18 -17.65
N ASN A 103 -0.96 -4.15 -17.34
CA ASN A 103 -1.31 -5.27 -16.43
C ASN A 103 -1.84 -4.78 -15.07
N LEU A 104 -1.17 -3.80 -14.45
CA LEU A 104 -1.57 -3.28 -13.15
C LEU A 104 -2.87 -2.46 -13.24
N GLY A 105 -2.96 -1.53 -14.19
CA GLY A 105 -4.18 -0.72 -14.37
C GLY A 105 -5.42 -1.57 -14.64
N ALA A 106 -5.29 -2.60 -15.48
CA ALA A 106 -6.38 -3.54 -15.75
C ALA A 106 -6.76 -4.37 -14.51
N ALA A 107 -5.79 -4.78 -13.69
CA ALA A 107 -6.06 -5.47 -12.43
C ALA A 107 -6.78 -4.55 -11.42
N LEU A 108 -6.37 -3.29 -11.31
CA LEU A 108 -7.01 -2.28 -10.47
C LEU A 108 -8.45 -1.97 -10.93
N ALA A 109 -8.68 -1.89 -12.25
CA ALA A 109 -10.00 -1.67 -12.82
C ALA A 109 -10.98 -2.82 -12.50
N ASN A 110 -10.49 -4.06 -12.48
CA ASN A 110 -11.31 -5.24 -12.14
C ASN A 110 -11.43 -5.49 -10.63
N TYR A 111 -10.81 -4.66 -9.79
CA TYR A 111 -10.86 -4.86 -8.35
C TYR A 111 -12.17 -4.36 -7.75
N GLY A 112 -13.14 -5.28 -7.56
CA GLY A 112 -14.45 -4.97 -6.99
C GLY A 112 -14.42 -4.36 -5.58
N GLY A 113 -13.28 -4.47 -4.87
CA GLY A 113 -13.11 -3.86 -3.55
C GLY A 113 -13.08 -2.33 -3.54
N PHE A 114 -12.92 -1.66 -4.70
CA PHE A 114 -13.05 -0.21 -4.80
C PHE A 114 -14.52 0.24 -4.70
N SER A 115 -15.40 -0.33 -5.52
CA SER A 115 -16.82 0.03 -5.51
C SER A 115 -17.48 -0.28 -4.17
N ALA A 116 -17.12 -1.41 -3.54
CA ALA A 116 -17.59 -1.77 -2.20
C ALA A 116 -17.16 -0.79 -1.09
N ARG A 117 -16.19 0.10 -1.36
CA ARG A 117 -15.67 1.08 -0.42
C ARG A 117 -15.98 2.53 -0.83
N GLY A 118 -16.93 2.74 -1.74
CA GLY A 118 -17.32 4.07 -2.23
C GLY A 118 -16.36 4.67 -3.25
N PHE A 119 -15.48 3.87 -3.86
CA PHE A 119 -14.61 4.32 -4.95
C PHE A 119 -15.15 3.78 -6.28
N ARG A 120 -15.81 4.64 -7.04
CA ARG A 120 -16.39 4.29 -8.34
C ARG A 120 -15.37 4.57 -9.44
N VAL A 121 -14.91 3.54 -10.14
CA VAL A 121 -14.10 3.73 -11.35
C VAL A 121 -14.98 4.40 -12.41
N ALA A 122 -14.66 5.65 -12.74
CA ALA A 122 -15.44 6.49 -13.64
C ALA A 122 -14.89 6.50 -15.06
N ALA A 123 -13.57 6.35 -15.23
CA ALA A 123 -12.93 6.26 -16.52
C ALA A 123 -11.61 5.49 -16.47
N LEU A 124 -11.28 4.85 -17.59
CA LEU A 124 -10.01 4.18 -17.85
C LEU A 124 -9.30 4.91 -18.99
N ILE A 125 -8.05 5.30 -18.78
CA ILE A 125 -7.29 6.14 -19.71
C ILE A 125 -5.99 5.46 -20.10
N ASP A 126 -5.70 5.41 -21.40
CA ASP A 126 -4.40 4.98 -21.90
C ASP A 126 -3.89 5.90 -23.03
N ALA A 127 -2.57 5.95 -23.19
CA ALA A 127 -1.93 6.71 -24.27
C ALA A 127 -1.66 5.85 -25.51
N ASP A 128 -1.73 4.52 -25.41
CA ASP A 128 -1.66 3.63 -26.56
C ASP A 128 -2.98 3.71 -27.36
N PRO A 129 -2.97 4.20 -28.61
CA PRO A 129 -4.16 4.26 -29.45
C PRO A 129 -4.80 2.88 -29.68
N ALA A 130 -4.01 1.80 -29.60
CA ALA A 130 -4.53 0.44 -29.71
C ALA A 130 -5.36 0.02 -28.49
N MET A 131 -5.26 0.73 -27.36
CA MET A 131 -6.09 0.48 -26.18
C MET A 131 -7.42 1.24 -26.23
N ALA A 132 -7.49 2.37 -26.93
CA ALA A 132 -8.72 3.15 -27.06
C ALA A 132 -9.88 2.29 -27.61
N GLY A 133 -11.01 2.33 -26.93
CA GLY A 133 -12.22 1.56 -27.23
C GLY A 133 -12.22 0.13 -26.73
N LYS A 134 -11.09 -0.45 -26.30
CA LYS A 134 -11.07 -1.82 -25.76
C LYS A 134 -11.82 -1.88 -24.43
N PRO A 135 -12.67 -2.90 -24.21
CA PRO A 135 -13.36 -3.08 -22.94
C PRO A 135 -12.41 -3.66 -21.89
N VAL A 136 -12.30 -2.99 -20.74
CA VAL A 136 -11.61 -3.49 -19.55
C VAL A 136 -12.56 -3.31 -18.36
N ALA A 137 -12.78 -4.37 -17.59
CA ALA A 137 -13.77 -4.39 -16.50
C ALA A 137 -15.18 -3.91 -16.92
N GLY A 138 -15.56 -4.17 -18.19
CA GLY A 138 -16.84 -3.72 -18.76
C GLY A 138 -16.90 -2.24 -19.15
N MET A 139 -15.80 -1.49 -19.05
CA MET A 139 -15.70 -0.07 -19.43
C MET A 139 -14.76 0.11 -20.62
N PRO A 140 -15.11 0.94 -21.63
CA PRO A 140 -14.19 1.25 -22.72
C PRO A 140 -13.02 2.11 -22.21
N VAL A 141 -11.81 1.75 -22.60
CA VAL A 141 -10.63 2.59 -22.38
C VAL A 141 -10.71 3.80 -23.31
N GLN A 142 -10.46 4.99 -22.78
CA GLN A 142 -10.45 6.25 -23.52
C GLN A 142 -9.00 6.73 -23.72
N HIS A 143 -8.80 7.56 -24.73
CA HIS A 143 -7.46 8.06 -25.04
C HIS A 143 -7.06 9.18 -24.06
N THR A 144 -5.76 9.29 -23.78
CA THR A 144 -5.20 10.31 -22.88
C THR A 144 -5.49 11.73 -23.34
N ASP A 145 -5.73 11.98 -24.63
CA ASP A 145 -6.03 13.32 -25.14
C ASP A 145 -7.36 13.88 -24.62
N ASP A 146 -8.30 13.00 -24.26
CA ASP A 146 -9.62 13.39 -23.73
C ASP A 146 -9.62 13.53 -22.19
N LEU A 147 -8.47 13.40 -21.52
CA LEU A 147 -8.35 13.32 -20.06
C LEU A 147 -9.06 14.47 -19.33
N GLU A 148 -8.78 15.73 -19.71
CA GLU A 148 -9.34 16.91 -19.06
C GLU A 148 -10.86 16.96 -19.19
N LYS A 149 -11.38 16.63 -20.38
CA LYS A 149 -12.81 16.53 -20.65
C LYS A 149 -13.45 15.47 -19.76
N ILE A 150 -12.87 14.28 -19.72
CA ILE A 150 -13.35 13.15 -18.93
C ILE A 150 -13.38 13.48 -17.44
N ILE A 151 -12.37 14.16 -16.92
CA ILE A 151 -12.31 14.58 -15.52
C ILE A 151 -13.47 15.51 -15.19
N SER A 152 -13.72 16.51 -16.04
CA SER A 152 -14.80 17.49 -15.86
C SER A 152 -16.19 16.86 -15.96
N GLU A 153 -16.44 16.01 -16.95
CA GLU A 153 -17.75 15.39 -17.21
C GLU A 153 -18.14 14.38 -16.13
N ASN A 154 -17.15 13.68 -15.56
CA ASN A 154 -17.40 12.62 -14.57
C ASN A 154 -17.23 13.08 -13.12
N GLY A 155 -16.83 14.33 -12.89
CA GLY A 155 -16.56 14.86 -11.55
C GLY A 155 -15.45 14.09 -10.82
N VAL A 156 -14.38 13.73 -11.55
CA VAL A 156 -13.29 12.91 -11.01
C VAL A 156 -12.64 13.61 -9.82
N SER A 157 -12.60 12.91 -8.70
CA SER A 157 -12.02 13.42 -7.45
C SER A 157 -10.65 12.82 -7.15
N ILE A 158 -10.38 11.61 -7.66
CA ILE A 158 -9.14 10.88 -7.38
C ILE A 158 -8.54 10.34 -8.68
N GLY A 159 -7.24 10.58 -8.87
CA GLY A 159 -6.46 10.03 -9.98
C GLY A 159 -5.59 8.86 -9.54
N VAL A 160 -5.67 7.73 -10.24
CA VAL A 160 -4.76 6.59 -10.05
C VAL A 160 -3.79 6.56 -11.22
N ILE A 161 -2.50 6.63 -10.93
CA ILE A 161 -1.42 6.59 -11.94
C ILE A 161 -0.78 5.20 -11.88
N ALA A 162 -0.98 4.41 -12.93
CA ALA A 162 -0.41 3.09 -13.15
C ALA A 162 0.43 3.03 -14.44
N THR A 163 1.01 4.17 -14.84
CA THR A 163 1.85 4.32 -16.03
C THR A 163 3.31 3.95 -15.75
N PRO A 164 4.14 3.75 -16.80
CA PRO A 164 5.60 3.75 -16.65
C PRO A 164 6.12 5.04 -16.01
N ALA A 165 7.29 4.97 -15.37
CA ALA A 165 7.88 6.09 -14.62
C ALA A 165 8.05 7.38 -15.45
N GLY A 166 8.46 7.25 -16.72
CA GLY A 166 8.71 8.41 -17.58
C GLY A 166 7.46 9.23 -17.93
N ALA A 167 6.28 8.64 -17.89
CA ALA A 167 5.01 9.32 -18.19
C ALA A 167 4.28 9.84 -16.95
N ALA A 168 4.64 9.35 -15.75
CA ALA A 168 3.86 9.57 -14.54
C ALA A 168 3.78 11.05 -14.12
N GLN A 169 4.88 11.79 -14.26
CA GLN A 169 4.92 13.22 -13.92
C GLN A 169 3.97 14.04 -14.81
N GLN A 170 4.04 13.84 -16.13
CA GLN A 170 3.17 14.54 -17.08
C GLN A 170 1.69 14.22 -16.83
N VAL A 171 1.36 12.96 -16.54
CA VAL A 171 -0.01 12.56 -16.18
C VAL A 171 -0.46 13.26 -14.89
N SER A 172 0.39 13.32 -13.88
CA SER A 172 0.06 13.99 -12.62
C SER A 172 -0.21 15.48 -12.81
N GLU A 173 0.58 16.16 -13.63
CA GLU A 173 0.41 17.58 -13.92
C GLU A 173 -0.92 17.84 -14.63
N ARG A 174 -1.30 16.98 -15.59
CA ARG A 174 -2.59 17.09 -16.28
C ARG A 174 -3.77 16.83 -15.35
N LEU A 175 -3.68 15.83 -14.47
CA LEU A 175 -4.70 15.57 -13.44
C LEU A 175 -4.89 16.82 -12.55
N ILE A 176 -3.79 17.41 -12.08
CA ILE A 176 -3.81 18.60 -11.22
C ILE A 176 -4.37 19.81 -11.95
N ALA A 177 -3.95 20.03 -13.21
CA ALA A 177 -4.47 21.12 -14.04
C ALA A 177 -5.98 21.01 -14.30
N ALA A 178 -6.51 19.78 -14.37
CA ALA A 178 -7.93 19.49 -14.47
C ALA A 178 -8.68 19.55 -13.13
N GLY A 179 -8.00 19.85 -12.01
CA GLY A 179 -8.59 20.06 -10.69
C GLY A 179 -8.56 18.85 -9.75
N VAL A 180 -7.89 17.75 -10.13
CA VAL A 180 -7.75 16.58 -9.24
C VAL A 180 -6.64 16.86 -8.21
N THR A 181 -7.01 16.84 -6.93
CA THR A 181 -6.09 17.13 -5.81
C THR A 181 -5.66 15.89 -5.03
N SER A 182 -6.21 14.72 -5.33
CA SER A 182 -5.86 13.44 -4.68
C SER A 182 -5.35 12.43 -5.70
N ILE A 183 -4.10 12.00 -5.53
CA ILE A 183 -3.42 11.09 -6.47
C ILE A 183 -2.90 9.85 -5.75
N LEU A 184 -3.25 8.67 -6.25
CA LEU A 184 -2.66 7.39 -5.88
C LEU A 184 -1.65 6.98 -6.94
N ASN A 185 -0.36 6.99 -6.58
CA ASN A 185 0.74 6.75 -7.51
C ASN A 185 1.33 5.34 -7.34
N PHE A 186 1.18 4.50 -8.36
CA PHE A 186 1.84 3.20 -8.48
C PHE A 186 3.09 3.24 -9.38
N ALA A 187 3.34 4.34 -10.08
CA ALA A 187 4.54 4.46 -10.90
C ALA A 187 5.78 4.45 -9.98
N PRO A 188 6.89 3.79 -10.40
CA PRO A 188 8.10 3.68 -9.59
C PRO A 188 8.94 4.97 -9.68
N THR A 189 8.30 6.11 -9.37
CA THR A 189 8.92 7.43 -9.34
C THR A 189 8.26 8.29 -8.26
N VAL A 190 8.97 9.32 -7.80
CA VAL A 190 8.44 10.35 -6.91
C VAL A 190 7.90 11.47 -7.78
N LEU A 191 6.65 11.88 -7.55
CA LEU A 191 6.01 12.96 -8.28
C LEU A 191 6.31 14.30 -7.60
N SER A 192 6.56 15.33 -8.40
CA SER A 192 6.65 16.71 -7.93
C SER A 192 5.29 17.36 -8.09
N VAL A 193 4.65 17.74 -6.99
CA VAL A 193 3.29 18.32 -6.97
C VAL A 193 3.28 19.62 -6.15
N PRO A 194 2.38 20.57 -6.45
CA PRO A 194 2.25 21.79 -5.67
C PRO A 194 1.59 21.53 -4.31
N ASP A 195 1.69 22.52 -3.41
CA ASP A 195 1.00 22.50 -2.12
C ASP A 195 -0.52 22.33 -2.30
N GLY A 196 -1.13 21.51 -1.45
CA GLY A 196 -2.57 21.22 -1.49
C GLY A 196 -2.96 20.04 -2.39
N VAL A 197 -1.98 19.37 -3.01
CA VAL A 197 -2.19 18.10 -3.71
C VAL A 197 -1.64 16.95 -2.85
N ASP A 198 -2.51 16.01 -2.51
CA ASP A 198 -2.15 14.83 -1.74
C ASP A 198 -1.75 13.70 -2.68
N VAL A 199 -0.50 13.22 -2.54
CA VAL A 199 0.02 12.08 -3.30
C VAL A 199 0.31 10.93 -2.36
N ARG A 200 -0.36 9.79 -2.57
CA ARG A 200 -0.08 8.54 -1.87
C ARG A 200 0.66 7.59 -2.80
N LYS A 201 1.94 7.32 -2.51
CA LYS A 201 2.75 6.35 -3.25
C LYS A 201 2.46 4.92 -2.76
N VAL A 202 2.33 3.98 -3.69
CA VAL A 202 2.27 2.54 -3.41
C VAL A 202 3.42 1.87 -4.15
N ASP A 203 4.32 1.24 -3.41
CA ASP A 203 5.48 0.54 -3.96
C ASP A 203 5.57 -0.88 -3.38
N LEU A 204 4.95 -1.83 -4.09
CA LEU A 204 4.90 -3.23 -3.64
C LEU A 204 6.31 -3.85 -3.54
N SER A 205 7.30 -3.32 -4.27
CA SER A 205 8.67 -3.83 -4.23
C SER A 205 9.36 -3.45 -2.92
N ILE A 206 9.13 -2.23 -2.43
CA ILE A 206 9.65 -1.80 -1.12
C ILE A 206 9.05 -2.64 0.00
N GLU A 207 7.75 -2.94 -0.05
CA GLU A 207 7.10 -3.79 0.96
C GLU A 207 7.70 -5.20 0.98
N LEU A 208 7.98 -5.80 -0.18
CA LEU A 208 8.66 -7.10 -0.27
C LEU A 208 10.10 -7.05 0.26
N GLN A 209 10.84 -5.96 0.03
CA GLN A 209 12.19 -5.78 0.58
C GLN A 209 12.19 -5.72 2.11
N ILE A 210 11.19 -5.06 2.71
CA ILE A 210 11.00 -5.02 4.16
C ILE A 210 10.73 -6.44 4.69
N LEU A 211 9.88 -7.21 4.01
CA LEU A 211 9.63 -8.60 4.40
C LEU A 211 10.90 -9.46 4.27
N ALA A 212 11.67 -9.30 3.19
CA ALA A 212 12.92 -10.01 3.00
C ALA A 212 13.94 -9.74 4.12
N PHE A 213 14.03 -8.49 4.59
CA PHE A 213 14.86 -8.13 5.75
C PHE A 213 14.42 -8.86 7.03
N HIS A 214 13.12 -8.94 7.30
CA HIS A 214 12.60 -9.67 8.46
C HIS A 214 12.87 -11.18 8.36
N GLU A 215 12.69 -11.77 7.18
CA GLU A 215 12.97 -13.20 6.96
C GLU A 215 14.46 -13.52 7.15
N GLN A 216 15.35 -12.66 6.65
CA GLN A 216 16.80 -12.80 6.89
C GLN A 216 17.15 -12.74 8.38
N ARG A 217 16.51 -11.84 9.14
CA ARG A 217 16.73 -11.73 10.59
C ARG A 217 16.26 -12.96 11.36
N LYS A 218 15.06 -13.47 11.06
CA LYS A 218 14.54 -14.70 11.68
C LYS A 218 15.48 -15.88 11.43
N ALA A 219 15.94 -16.06 10.18
CA ALA A 219 16.89 -17.11 9.83
C ALA A 219 18.24 -16.97 10.56
N GLY A 220 18.73 -15.73 10.75
CA GLY A 220 19.95 -15.45 11.51
C GLY A 220 19.80 -15.70 13.02
N GLU A 221 18.64 -15.36 13.60
CA GLU A 221 18.31 -15.62 15.01
C GLU A 221 18.14 -17.12 15.28
N GLU A 222 17.54 -17.88 14.35
CA GLU A 222 17.45 -19.35 14.41
C GLU A 222 18.82 -20.02 14.27
N ALA A 223 19.69 -19.52 13.39
CA ALA A 223 21.06 -20.02 13.26
C ALA A 223 21.90 -19.74 14.51
N ALA A 224 21.74 -18.58 15.14
CA ALA A 224 22.41 -18.24 16.40
C ALA A 224 21.88 -19.06 17.59
N ALA A 225 20.57 -19.32 17.65
CA ALA A 225 19.95 -20.18 18.65
C ALA A 225 20.45 -21.64 18.53
N ASN A 226 20.62 -22.15 17.31
CA ASN A 226 21.14 -23.50 17.05
C ASN A 226 22.67 -23.60 17.21
N ALA A 227 23.40 -22.49 17.27
CA ALA A 227 24.86 -22.47 17.44
C ALA A 227 25.33 -22.38 18.89
N THR A 228 24.42 -22.38 19.88
CA THR A 228 24.81 -22.42 21.30
C THR A 228 25.14 -23.87 21.70
N PRO A 229 26.41 -24.22 22.01
CA PRO A 229 26.73 -25.56 22.45
C PRO A 229 26.28 -25.75 23.90
N SER A 230 25.58 -26.85 24.16
CA SER A 230 25.44 -27.43 25.50
C SER A 230 26.83 -27.74 26.05
N SER A 231 27.37 -26.89 26.93
CA SER A 231 28.50 -27.26 27.80
C SER A 231 28.03 -27.32 29.26
N SER A 232 27.65 -28.51 29.70
CA SER A 232 27.68 -28.90 31.11
C SER A 232 28.14 -30.35 31.24
N ALA A 233 29.08 -30.57 32.17
CA ALA A 233 29.85 -31.78 32.48
C ALA A 233 31.09 -31.97 31.57
N SER A 234 32.33 -31.98 32.06
CA SER A 234 32.84 -32.60 33.29
C SER A 234 34.14 -31.91 33.75
N ALA A 235 34.20 -31.54 35.03
CA ALA A 235 35.43 -31.15 35.74
C ALA A 235 36.02 -32.36 36.49
N VAL A 236 37.29 -32.23 36.90
CA VAL A 236 38.24 -33.19 37.56
C VAL A 236 39.23 -33.74 36.51
N SER A 237 40.57 -33.61 36.59
CA SER A 237 41.57 -33.23 37.60
C SER A 237 42.85 -32.83 36.83
N GLY A 238 43.58 -31.74 37.13
CA GLY A 238 44.66 -31.70 38.12
C GLY A 238 46.06 -31.92 37.50
N GLY A 239 46.94 -30.90 37.50
CA GLY A 239 48.40 -31.10 37.39
C GLY A 239 49.22 -30.10 36.54
N ILE A 240 49.86 -29.13 37.24
CA ILE A 240 51.25 -28.58 37.09
C ILE A 240 51.84 -28.13 35.73
N ALA A 241 52.13 -26.82 35.67
CA ALA A 241 53.33 -26.07 35.22
C ALA A 241 54.19 -26.55 34.02
N GLU A 242 54.46 -25.67 33.03
CA GLU A 242 55.68 -24.84 32.89
C GLU A 242 55.90 -24.29 31.45
N ALA A 243 56.39 -23.04 31.39
CA ALA A 243 57.05 -22.21 30.37
C ALA A 243 57.19 -22.62 28.86
N ALA A 244 57.01 -21.62 27.98
CA ALA A 244 58.07 -20.97 27.16
C ALA A 244 57.64 -20.58 25.72
N ALA A 245 57.79 -19.27 25.44
CA ALA A 245 58.36 -18.60 24.25
C ALA A 245 57.98 -18.99 22.79
N GLY A 246 57.76 -17.93 21.98
CA GLY A 246 57.99 -17.93 20.52
C GLY A 246 56.86 -17.29 19.71
N SER A 247 56.85 -15.98 19.47
CA SER A 247 57.36 -15.31 18.26
C SER A 247 56.72 -15.79 16.94
N GLY A 248 56.09 -14.88 16.20
CA GLY A 248 56.06 -14.98 14.73
C GLY A 248 54.80 -14.53 14.02
N ALA A 249 54.84 -13.30 13.49
CA ALA A 249 54.43 -12.91 12.13
C ALA A 249 52.96 -13.02 11.66
N ALA A 250 52.42 -11.85 11.31
CA ALA A 250 51.42 -11.60 10.25
C ALA A 250 51.96 -12.05 8.86
N PRO A 251 51.21 -12.10 7.72
CA PRO A 251 50.15 -11.15 7.34
C PRO A 251 48.96 -11.65 6.49
N ALA A 252 48.03 -10.70 6.29
CA ALA A 252 47.10 -10.42 5.18
C ALA A 252 46.94 -11.41 3.99
N ALA A 253 45.69 -11.60 3.56
CA ALA A 253 45.26 -11.32 2.18
C ALA A 253 43.73 -11.35 2.02
N ALA A 254 43.21 -10.34 1.33
CA ALA A 254 41.84 -10.24 0.82
C ALA A 254 41.62 -11.19 -0.36
N VAL A 255 40.37 -11.63 -0.55
CA VAL A 255 39.91 -12.27 -1.80
C VAL A 255 38.52 -11.73 -2.15
N GLU A 256 38.49 -10.95 -3.23
CA GLU A 256 37.30 -10.55 -4.02
C GLU A 256 36.76 -11.74 -4.85
N PRO A 257 35.51 -11.67 -5.35
CA PRO A 257 34.77 -12.81 -5.90
C PRO A 257 35.00 -13.01 -7.40
N PRO A 258 34.72 -14.20 -7.96
CA PRO A 258 34.66 -14.37 -9.40
C PRO A 258 33.24 -14.18 -9.96
N ALA A 259 33.15 -13.32 -10.98
CA ALA A 259 32.10 -13.30 -11.98
C ALA A 259 32.40 -14.29 -13.13
N GLY A 260 31.36 -14.85 -13.74
CA GLY A 260 31.44 -15.54 -15.05
C GLY A 260 30.08 -16.16 -15.42
N ARG A 261 29.21 -15.50 -16.19
CA ARG A 261 29.09 -15.37 -17.68
C ARG A 261 28.57 -16.64 -18.42
N PRO A 262 27.98 -16.49 -19.63
CA PRO A 262 26.60 -16.92 -19.92
C PRO A 262 26.49 -18.00 -21.02
N ALA A 263 25.28 -18.46 -21.33
CA ALA A 263 25.01 -19.28 -22.51
C ALA A 263 23.85 -18.69 -23.36
N ALA A 264 24.14 -18.51 -24.65
CA ALA A 264 23.20 -18.25 -25.75
C ALA A 264 22.88 -19.61 -26.44
N VAL A 265 21.76 -19.84 -27.13
CA VAL A 265 21.41 -19.59 -28.56
C VAL A 265 20.18 -20.50 -28.82
N ALA A 266 19.08 -20.12 -29.49
CA ALA A 266 18.85 -20.35 -30.93
C ALA A 266 17.44 -19.91 -31.37
N ARG A 267 17.37 -19.33 -32.57
CA ARG A 267 16.15 -19.02 -33.35
C ARG A 267 15.76 -20.19 -34.26
N LYS A 268 14.48 -20.27 -34.67
CA LYS A 268 14.05 -20.57 -36.06
C LYS A 268 12.60 -20.13 -36.31
N SER A 269 12.31 -19.83 -37.57
CA SER A 269 11.20 -19.01 -38.10
C SER A 269 10.39 -19.75 -39.19
N GLY A 270 9.05 -19.58 -39.16
CA GLY A 270 8.04 -19.61 -40.26
C GLY A 270 7.75 -20.90 -41.07
N PRO A 271 6.70 -20.95 -41.94
CA PRO A 271 5.67 -19.93 -42.25
C PRO A 271 4.18 -20.42 -42.43
N GLU A 272 3.29 -19.44 -42.61
CA GLU A 272 1.98 -19.32 -43.32
C GLU A 272 0.97 -20.49 -43.52
N GLY A 273 -0.32 -20.15 -43.35
CA GLY A 273 -1.49 -20.88 -43.86
C GLY A 273 -2.81 -20.12 -43.61
N ASP A 274 -3.48 -19.74 -44.70
CA ASP A 274 -4.65 -18.85 -44.86
C ASP A 274 -6.02 -19.57 -44.64
N VAL A 275 -7.00 -18.86 -44.03
CA VAL A 275 -8.52 -18.87 -44.04
C VAL A 275 -9.41 -20.07 -44.54
N PRO A 276 -10.78 -20.07 -44.38
CA PRO A 276 -11.74 -19.23 -43.60
C PRO A 276 -12.92 -19.96 -42.87
N ALA A 277 -13.66 -19.17 -42.06
CA ALA A 277 -15.12 -19.09 -41.77
C ALA A 277 -16.04 -20.35 -41.70
N VAL A 278 -16.78 -20.54 -40.59
CA VAL A 278 -18.21 -20.97 -40.53
C VAL A 278 -18.87 -20.58 -39.17
N MET A 279 -19.93 -19.75 -39.21
CA MET A 279 -21.17 -19.81 -38.39
C MET A 279 -22.24 -20.53 -39.25
N PRO A 280 -23.36 -21.13 -38.75
CA PRO A 280 -24.31 -20.66 -37.71
C PRO A 280 -24.70 -21.81 -36.72
N ALA A 281 -25.62 -21.71 -35.74
CA ALA A 281 -26.86 -20.96 -35.54
C ALA A 281 -27.11 -20.68 -34.04
#